data_AF-A0A957D0W0-F1
#
_entry.id   AF-A0A957D0W0-F1
#
_cell.length_a   1.000
_cell.length_b   1.000
_cell.length_c   1.000
_cell.angle_alpha   90.00
_cell.angle_beta   90.00
_cell.angle_gamma   90.00
#
_symmetry.space_group_name_H-M   'P 1'
#
loop_
_entity.id
_entity.type
_entity.pdbx_description
1 polymer ?
#
loop_
_entity_poly.entity_id
_entity_poly.type
_entity_poly.pdbx_seq_one_letter_code
_entity_poly.pdbx_strand_id
1 'polypeptide(L)' 'MENGILYKVSYVVVGGEHPGAIVNVDKKPEVGSEFIFDGRVFEIIEVVELMPAVDNFGFLHATCRYLRDA' A
#
# COMPACT_ATOMS: atom_id res chain seq x y z
N MET A 1 -14.94 -8.78 -19.00
CA MET A 1 -14.17 -9.41 -17.91
C MET A 1 -13.11 -8.39 -17.57
N GLU A 2 -13.23 -7.70 -16.43
CA GLU A 2 -12.19 -6.75 -16.04
C GLU A 2 -10.91 -7.54 -15.74
N ASN A 3 -9.93 -7.44 -16.63
CA ASN A 3 -8.54 -7.75 -16.31
C ASN A 3 -8.10 -6.72 -15.25
N GLY A 4 -8.51 -6.92 -14.01
CA GLY A 4 -8.08 -6.10 -12.89
C GLY A 4 -6.60 -6.36 -12.66
N ILE A 5 -5.77 -5.36 -12.87
CA ILE A 5 -4.35 -5.43 -12.52
C ILE A 5 -4.26 -5.64 -11.01
N LEU A 6 -3.60 -6.71 -10.57
CA LEU A 6 -3.32 -6.95 -9.16
C LEU A 6 -2.03 -6.23 -8.79
N TYR A 7 -2.10 -5.34 -7.80
CA TYR A 7 -0.93 -4.65 -7.30
C TYR A 7 -0.45 -5.31 -6.02
N LYS A 8 0.80 -5.78 -6.02
CA LYS A 8 1.48 -6.20 -4.81
C LYS A 8 2.11 -4.96 -4.19
N VAL A 9 1.52 -4.48 -3.11
CA VAL A 9 1.94 -3.25 -2.44
C VAL A 9 2.71 -3.61 -1.17
N SER A 10 3.94 -3.10 -1.06
CA SER A 10 4.72 -3.12 0.17
C SER A 10 4.48 -1.82 0.93
N TYR A 11 3.64 -1.89 1.96
CA TYR A 11 3.36 -0.80 2.89
C TYR A 11 4.48 -0.71 3.93
N VAL A 12 5.18 0.41 3.97
CA VAL A 12 6.24 0.69 4.96
C VAL A 12 5.82 1.85 5.83
N VAL A 13 5.82 1.63 7.15
CA VAL A 13 5.41 2.65 8.12
C VAL A 13 6.62 3.44 8.58
N VAL A 14 6.60 4.76 8.36
CA VAL A 14 7.63 5.67 8.85
C VAL A 14 7.64 5.72 10.38
N GLY A 15 8.82 5.85 10.97
CA GLY A 15 8.99 5.85 12.43
C GLY A 15 9.24 4.47 13.04
N GLY A 16 9.13 3.37 12.26
CA GLY A 16 9.55 2.03 12.67
C GLY A 16 8.70 1.39 13.77
N GLU A 17 7.60 2.03 14.18
CA GLU A 17 6.72 1.56 15.25
C GLU A 17 5.84 0.36 14.83
N HIS A 18 5.80 0.06 13.54
CA HIS A 18 5.01 -1.03 12.98
C HIS A 18 5.78 -1.75 11.86
N PRO A 19 5.73 -3.10 11.77
CA PRO A 19 6.54 -3.87 10.83
C PRO A 19 6.19 -3.67 9.34
N GLY A 20 5.22 -2.81 9.01
CA GLY A 20 4.68 -2.68 7.67
C GLY A 20 3.87 -3.92 7.27
N ALA A 21 3.37 -3.94 6.03
CA ALA A 21 2.58 -5.05 5.50
C ALA A 21 2.80 -5.19 4.00
N ILE A 22 2.74 -6.41 3.47
CA ILE A 22 2.70 -6.65 2.03
C ILE A 22 1.32 -7.19 1.68
N VAL A 23 0.55 -6.42 0.92
CA VAL A 23 -0.84 -6.73 0.60
C VAL A 23 -1.04 -6.69 -0.91
N ASN A 24 -1.83 -7.63 -1.42
CA ASN A 24 -2.29 -7.60 -2.81
C ASN A 24 -3.61 -6.82 -2.86
N VAL A 25 -3.68 -5.81 -3.72
CA VAL A 25 -4.87 -4.95 -3.89
C VAL A 25 -5.27 -4.93 -5.36
N ASP A 26 -6.57 -4.86 -5.62
CA ASP A 26 -7.15 -4.75 -6.96
C ASP A 26 -7.06 -3.32 -7.54
N LYS A 27 -6.69 -2.35 -6.71
CA LYS A 27 -6.56 -0.94 -7.09
C LYS A 27 -5.23 -0.37 -6.65
N LYS A 28 -4.65 0.48 -7.50
CA LYS A 28 -3.43 1.21 -7.17
C LYS A 28 -3.69 2.08 -5.94
N PRO A 29 -2.88 1.98 -4.86
CA PRO A 29 -2.98 2.88 -3.72
C PRO A 29 -2.69 4.32 -4.14
N GLU A 30 -3.37 5.25 -3.48
CA GLU A 30 -3.23 6.68 -3.74
C GLU A 30 -2.72 7.40 -2.49
N VAL A 31 -1.88 8.42 -2.70
CA VAL A 31 -1.42 9.30 -1.62
C VAL A 31 -2.62 10.02 -1.01
N GLY A 32 -2.67 10.08 0.32
CA GLY A 32 -3.79 10.58 1.11
C GLY A 32 -4.87 9.54 1.44
N SER A 33 -4.79 8.33 0.85
CA SER A 33 -5.70 7.25 1.24
C SER A 33 -5.35 6.69 2.61
N GLU A 34 -6.38 6.31 3.36
CA GLU A 34 -6.25 5.60 4.64
C GLU A 34 -6.38 4.08 4.41
N PHE A 35 -5.57 3.30 5.11
CA PHE A 35 -5.77 1.85 5.21
C PHE A 35 -5.74 1.41 6.67
N ILE A 36 -6.52 0.37 6.98
CA ILE A 36 -6.62 -0.20 8.33
C ILE A 36 -5.84 -1.50 8.35
N PHE A 37 -4.92 -1.63 9.31
CA PHE A 37 -4.17 -2.86 9.52
C PHE A 37 -3.90 -3.04 11.02
N ASP A 38 -4.14 -4.25 11.53
CA ASP A 38 -3.97 -4.60 12.94
C ASP A 38 -4.69 -3.64 13.92
N GLY A 39 -5.90 -3.21 13.56
CA GLY A 39 -6.69 -2.26 14.37
C GLY A 39 -6.17 -0.82 14.38
N ARG A 40 -5.21 -0.48 13.50
CA ARG A 40 -4.64 0.86 13.37
C ARG A 40 -4.90 1.42 11.97
N VAL A 41 -5.12 2.72 11.90
CA VAL A 41 -5.29 3.50 10.68
C VAL A 41 -3.96 4.14 10.29
N PHE A 42 -3.58 3.95 9.04
CA PHE A 42 -2.38 4.52 8.45
C PHE A 42 -2.76 5.32 7.21
N GLU A 43 -2.11 6.46 7.03
CA GLU A 43 -2.25 7.30 5.84
C GLU A 43 -1.07 7.04 4.90
N ILE A 44 -1.37 6.82 3.62
CA ILE A 44 -0.37 6.70 2.57
C ILE A 44 0.15 8.09 2.22
N ILE A 45 1.45 8.32 2.40
CA ILE A 45 2.08 9.62 2.13
C ILE A 45 2.90 9.62 0.84
N GLU A 46 3.24 8.44 0.33
CA GLU A 46 4.01 8.28 -0.90
C GLU A 46 3.70 6.93 -1.55
N VAL A 47 3.66 6.89 -2.88
CA VAL A 47 3.54 5.65 -3.65
C VAL A 47 4.57 5.66 -4.76
N VAL A 48 5.44 4.66 -4.76
CA VAL A 48 6.51 4.46 -5.75
C VAL A 48 6.26 3.16 -6.49
N GLU A 49 6.33 3.19 -7.81
CA GLU A 49 6.33 1.98 -8.62
C GLU A 49 7.75 1.41 -8.67
N LEU A 50 7.94 0.23 -8.08
CA LEU A 50 9.27 -0.39 -7.98
C LEU A 50 9.70 -1.03 -9.29
N MET A 51 8.73 -1.57 -10.03
CA MET A 51 8.93 -2.21 -11.32
C MET A 51 7.73 -1.93 -12.22
N PRO A 52 7.94 -1.76 -13.54
CA PRO A 52 6.83 -1.67 -14.48
C PRO A 52 5.96 -2.93 -14.37
N ALA A 53 4.65 -2.75 -14.47
CA ALA A 53 3.71 -3.86 -14.40
C ALA A 53 4.05 -4.92 -15.46
N VAL A 54 4.17 -6.17 -15.03
CA VAL A 54 4.40 -7.31 -15.93
C VAL A 54 3.08 -8.08 -16.01
N ASP A 55 2.55 -8.21 -17.22
CA ASP A 55 1.22 -8.80 -17.47
C ASP A 55 0.14 -8.06 -16.65
N ASN A 56 -0.56 -8.74 -15.75
CA ASN A 56 -1.57 -8.15 -14.86
C ASN A 56 -1.06 -7.91 -13.43
N PHE A 57 0.26 -7.84 -13.20
CA PHE A 57 0.85 -7.64 -11.86
C PHE A 57 1.77 -6.42 -11.79
N GLY A 58 1.48 -5.50 -10.87
CA GLY A 58 2.33 -4.34 -10.55
C GLY A 58 2.98 -4.44 -9.17
N PHE A 59 4.25 -4.06 -9.04
CA PHE A 59 4.94 -3.99 -7.76
C PHE A 59 5.04 -2.54 -7.29
N LEU A 60 4.37 -2.23 -6.19
CA LEU A 60 4.32 -0.89 -5.64
C LEU A 60 4.90 -0.87 -4.23
N HIS A 61 5.53 0.24 -3.88
CA HIS A 61 5.93 0.58 -2.53
C HIS A 61 5.06 1.74 -2.08
N ALA A 62 4.42 1.59 -0.93
CA ALA A 62 3.64 2.65 -0.32
C ALA A 62 4.30 3.03 1.01
N THR A 63 4.76 4.26 1.14
CA THR A 63 5.22 4.80 2.41
C THR A 63 4.02 5.35 3.15
N CYS A 64 3.88 4.99 4.42
CA CYS A 64 2.71 5.33 5.23
C CYS A 64 3.12 5.87 6.57
N ARG A 65 2.25 6.67 7.17
CA ARG A 65 2.40 7.12 8.56
C ARG A 65 1.23 6.64 9.39
N TYR A 66 1.51 6.31 10.64
CA TYR A 66 0.45 6.07 11.62
C TYR A 66 -0.41 7.32 11.77
N LEU A 67 -1.73 7.13 11.77
CA LEU A 67 -2.70 8.22 11.92
C LEU A 67 -3.44 8.12 13.27
N ARG A 68 -4.07 6.97 13.55
CA ARG A 68 -4.86 6.71 14.78
C ARG A 68 -5.19 5.22 14.94
N ASP A 69 -5.69 4.80 16.10
CA ASP A 69 -6.37 3.51 16.25
C ASP A 69 -7.75 3.52 15.58
N ALA A 70 -8.22 2.37 15.09
CA ALA A 70 -9.46 2.20 14.33
C ALA A 70 -10.71 2.01 15.21
#